data_AF-A0A9P0FZQ7-F1
#
_entry.id   AF-A0A9P0FZQ7-F1
#
_cell.length_a   1.000
_cell.length_b   1.000
_cell.length_c   1.000
_cell.angle_alpha   90.00
_cell.angle_beta   90.00
_cell.angle_gamma   90.00
#
_symmetry.space_group_name_H-M   'P 1'
#
loop_
_entity.id
_entity.type
_entity.pdbx_description
1 polymer ?
#
loop_
_entity_poly.entity_id
_entity_poly.type
_entity_poly.pdbx_seq_one_letter_code
_entity_poly.pdbx_strand_id
1 'polypeptide(L)'
;MKVLSQVTLVTSVIGVLCYVKYASSILCYDCNSAYDPRCGEEFDSFSLGIINCSLRDPPEHIEPIEPTFCRAIKMEINGKVRVVRQCGYLADDEVTDQPCRRVVGNGDLFVTYCNCKTDLCNTGVTHNYHQMALFMSAVLYLVLYY
;
A
#
# COMPACT_ATOMS: atom_id res chain seq x y z
N MET A 1 -36.11 29.95 24.23
CA MET A 1 -34.67 30.10 24.55
C MET A 1 -33.89 28.78 24.51
N LYS A 2 -34.35 27.69 25.15
CA LYS A 2 -33.65 26.39 25.13
C LYS A 2 -33.50 25.75 23.74
N VAL A 3 -34.52 25.86 22.89
CA VAL A 3 -34.51 25.30 21.52
C VAL A 3 -33.50 26.02 20.63
N LEU A 4 -33.42 27.35 20.70
CA LEU A 4 -32.45 28.16 19.93
C LEU A 4 -31.00 27.82 20.34
N SER A 5 -30.76 27.64 21.64
CA SER A 5 -29.45 27.23 22.19
C SER A 5 -29.04 25.81 21.79
N GLN A 6 -29.99 24.88 21.60
CA GLN A 6 -29.69 23.54 21.11
C GLN A 6 -29.42 23.53 19.60
N VAL A 7 -30.15 24.33 18.83
CA VAL A 7 -29.90 24.48 17.38
C VAL A 7 -28.51 25.06 17.12
N THR A 8 -28.07 26.08 17.87
CA THR A 8 -26.72 26.65 17.73
C THR A 8 -25.61 25.67 18.14
N LEU A 9 -25.85 24.81 19.13
CA LEU A 9 -24.90 23.78 19.55
C LEU A 9 -24.72 22.72 18.45
N VAL A 10 -25.82 22.25 17.87
CA VAL A 10 -25.82 21.22 16.83
C VAL A 10 -25.14 21.71 15.55
N THR A 11 -25.42 22.94 15.11
CA THR A 11 -24.76 23.51 13.93
C THR A 11 -23.26 23.72 14.13
N SER A 12 -22.84 24.09 15.35
CA SER A 12 -21.43 24.19 15.71
C SER A 12 -20.73 22.83 15.67
N VAL A 13 -21.33 21.78 16.22
CA VAL A 13 -20.75 20.41 16.22
C VAL A 13 -20.59 19.87 14.80
N ILE A 14 -21.62 20.03 13.95
CA ILE A 14 -21.55 19.61 12.53
C ILE A 14 -20.46 20.41 11.80
N GLY A 15 -20.38 21.72 12.03
CA GLY A 15 -19.33 22.57 11.48
C GLY A 15 -17.94 22.05 11.85
N VAL A 16 -17.68 21.77 13.14
CA VAL A 16 -16.39 21.23 13.61
C VAL A 16 -16.07 19.89 12.94
N LEU A 17 -17.03 18.96 12.86
CA LEU A 17 -16.84 17.65 12.23
C LEU A 17 -16.52 17.75 10.73
N CYS A 18 -17.12 18.71 10.01
CA CYS A 18 -16.82 18.95 8.59
C CYS A 18 -15.44 19.58 8.34
N TYR A 19 -14.83 20.21 9.33
CA TYR A 19 -13.48 20.78 9.23
C TYR A 19 -12.37 19.80 9.62
N VAL A 20 -12.69 18.61 10.14
CA VAL A 20 -11.69 17.59 10.45
C VAL A 20 -11.18 17.00 9.14
N LYS A 21 -9.98 17.38 8.74
CA LYS A 21 -9.21 16.65 7.72
C LYS A 21 -8.93 15.26 8.28
N TYR A 22 -9.34 14.21 7.56
CA TYR A 22 -8.96 12.85 7.89
C TYR A 22 -7.46 12.69 7.64
N ALA A 23 -6.67 12.52 8.70
CA ALA A 23 -5.30 12.06 8.59
C ALA A 23 -5.35 10.54 8.33
N SER A 24 -5.23 10.14 7.06
CA SER A 24 -5.07 8.72 6.71
C SER A 24 -3.60 8.35 6.83
N SER A 25 -3.29 7.47 7.77
CA SER A 25 -1.96 6.86 7.93
C SER A 25 -2.05 5.38 7.53
N ILE A 26 -0.97 4.85 6.94
CA ILE A 26 -0.88 3.47 6.45
C ILE A 26 0.34 2.78 7.06
N LEU A 27 0.18 1.50 7.40
CA LEU A 27 1.26 0.63 7.86
C LEU A 27 1.83 -0.18 6.69
N CYS A 28 3.16 -0.25 6.58
CA CYS A 28 3.82 -1.00 5.50
C CYS A 28 4.96 -1.85 6.05
N TYR A 29 5.27 -2.96 5.37
CA TYR A 29 6.53 -3.65 5.61
C TYR A 29 7.68 -2.78 5.14
N ASP A 30 8.72 -2.70 5.98
CA ASP A 30 9.93 -1.93 5.74
C ASP A 30 11.15 -2.84 5.93
N CYS A 31 11.65 -3.37 4.82
CA CYS A 31 12.67 -4.40 4.84
C CYS A 31 13.47 -4.45 3.53
N ASN A 32 14.60 -5.15 3.60
CA ASN A 32 15.53 -5.24 2.49
C ASN A 32 16.18 -6.62 2.40
N SER A 33 16.03 -7.27 1.24
CA SER A 33 16.44 -8.67 1.06
C SER A 33 17.95 -8.93 1.03
N ALA A 34 18.83 -7.92 1.04
CA ALA A 34 20.25 -8.22 1.32
C ALA A 34 20.54 -8.45 2.79
N TYR A 35 19.74 -7.86 3.68
CA TYR A 35 19.97 -7.96 5.12
C TYR A 35 19.13 -9.06 5.73
N ASP A 36 17.93 -9.29 5.17
CA ASP A 36 17.01 -10.32 5.62
C ASP A 36 16.40 -11.09 4.43
N PRO A 37 16.78 -12.36 4.19
CA PRO A 37 16.27 -13.14 3.07
C PRO A 37 14.75 -13.36 3.10
N ARG A 38 14.11 -13.25 4.27
CA ARG A 38 12.64 -13.32 4.41
C ARG A 38 11.92 -12.18 3.70
N CYS A 39 12.63 -11.06 3.48
CA CYS A 39 12.16 -9.97 2.65
C CYS A 39 12.36 -10.24 1.14
N GLY A 40 12.68 -11.46 0.71
CA GLY A 40 12.88 -11.81 -0.69
C GLY A 40 11.59 -11.91 -1.51
N GLU A 41 11.68 -12.66 -2.61
CA GLU A 41 10.53 -13.06 -3.42
C GLU A 41 9.63 -14.05 -2.67
N GLU A 42 10.25 -15.00 -1.97
CA GLU A 42 9.60 -15.85 -0.98
C GLU A 42 9.40 -15.05 0.31
N PHE A 43 8.35 -14.23 0.31
CA PHE A 43 8.09 -13.32 1.40
C PHE A 43 7.62 -14.07 2.65
N ASP A 44 8.34 -13.88 3.75
CA ASP A 44 7.96 -14.31 5.09
C ASP A 44 7.89 -13.09 6.00
N SER A 45 6.69 -12.77 6.48
CA SER A 45 6.46 -11.59 7.33
C SER A 45 6.98 -11.75 8.75
N PHE A 46 7.37 -12.96 9.18
CA PHE A 46 7.73 -13.21 10.57
C PHE A 46 8.91 -12.35 11.01
N SER A 47 8.65 -11.47 11.99
CA SER A 47 9.64 -10.57 12.59
C SER A 47 10.25 -9.54 11.60
N LEU A 48 9.62 -9.28 10.45
CA LEU A 48 10.02 -8.18 9.58
C LEU A 48 9.55 -6.83 10.14
N GLY A 49 10.30 -5.78 9.81
CA GLY A 49 9.97 -4.42 10.20
C GLY A 49 8.63 -3.97 9.62
N ILE A 50 7.80 -3.37 10.47
CA ILE A 50 6.57 -2.67 10.09
C ILE A 50 6.74 -1.22 10.50
N ILE A 51 6.44 -0.30 9.58
CA ILE A 51 6.54 1.13 9.84
C ILE A 51 5.20 1.80 9.59
N ASN A 52 4.90 2.80 10.41
CA ASN A 52 3.84 3.76 10.12
C ASN A 52 4.40 4.83 9.18
N CYS A 53 3.84 4.91 7.97
CA CYS A 53 4.33 5.84 6.96
C CYS A 53 4.19 7.31 7.37
N SER A 54 3.22 7.69 8.21
CA SER A 54 3.11 9.08 8.68
C SER A 54 4.25 9.51 9.62
N LEU A 55 5.07 8.57 10.08
CA LEU A 55 6.25 8.84 10.91
C LEU A 55 7.56 8.85 10.10
N ARG A 56 7.48 8.63 8.79
CA ARG A 56 8.64 8.61 7.92
C ARG A 56 8.86 9.97 7.28
N ASP A 57 10.06 10.50 7.47
CA ASP A 57 10.50 11.69 6.76
C ASP A 57 10.62 11.41 5.25
N PRO A 58 10.20 12.34 4.38
CA PRO A 58 10.43 12.23 2.95
C PRO A 58 11.94 12.23 2.66
N PRO A 59 12.40 11.48 1.64
CA PRO A 59 13.80 11.51 1.22
C PRO A 59 14.29 12.93 0.92
N GLU A 60 15.51 13.28 1.36
CA GLU A 60 16.08 14.64 1.24
C GLU A 60 16.13 15.20 -0.20
N HIS A 61 16.08 14.32 -1.20
CA HIS A 61 16.27 14.65 -2.61
C HIS A 61 14.94 14.87 -3.36
N ILE A 62 13.80 14.79 -2.66
CA ILE A 62 12.48 15.03 -3.24
C ILE A 62 11.77 16.13 -2.47
N GLU A 63 10.84 16.81 -3.14
CA GLU A 63 9.97 17.75 -2.43
C GLU A 63 9.19 17.02 -1.32
N PRO A 64 8.88 17.69 -0.19
CA PRO A 64 8.17 17.06 0.92
C PRO A 64 6.80 16.55 0.45
N ILE A 65 6.69 15.24 0.30
CA ILE A 65 5.46 14.51 -0.06
C ILE A 65 5.15 13.54 1.07
N GLU A 66 3.90 13.52 1.49
CA GLU A 66 3.43 12.56 2.48
C GLU A 66 3.39 11.15 1.88
N PRO A 67 3.94 10.14 2.56
CA PRO A 67 3.85 8.76 2.09
C PRO A 67 2.47 8.16 2.37
N THR A 68 1.67 8.00 1.32
CA THR A 68 0.26 7.57 1.40
C THR A 68 0.01 6.14 0.97
N PHE A 69 1.04 5.38 0.59
CA PHE A 69 0.90 4.02 0.07
C PHE A 69 2.12 3.14 0.39
N CYS A 70 1.94 1.82 0.33
CA CYS A 70 3.04 0.87 0.44
C CYS A 70 3.63 0.54 -0.93
N ARG A 71 4.94 0.33 -0.96
CA ARG A 71 5.69 -0.04 -2.17
C ARG A 71 6.53 -1.29 -1.95
N ALA A 72 6.59 -2.12 -2.97
CA ALA A 72 7.58 -3.18 -3.13
C ALA A 72 8.38 -2.96 -4.42
N ILE A 73 9.70 -3.08 -4.33
CA ILE A 73 10.64 -2.87 -5.44
C ILE A 73 11.45 -4.15 -5.63
N LYS A 74 11.23 -4.85 -6.74
CA LYS A 74 12.06 -5.99 -7.15
C LYS A 74 13.08 -5.50 -8.18
N MET A 75 14.35 -5.58 -7.85
CA MET A 75 15.47 -5.31 -8.74
C MET A 75 16.13 -6.63 -9.14
N GLU A 76 16.37 -6.81 -10.42
CA GLU A 76 17.12 -7.93 -10.99
C GLU A 76 18.32 -7.34 -11.73
N ILE A 77 19.53 -7.65 -11.25
CA ILE A 77 20.79 -7.09 -11.76
C ILE A 77 21.73 -8.25 -12.03
N ASN A 78 22.06 -8.50 -13.30
CA ASN A 78 22.95 -9.60 -13.71
C ASN A 78 22.52 -10.96 -13.10
N GLY A 79 21.22 -11.24 -13.11
CA GLY A 79 20.62 -12.48 -12.55
C GLY A 79 20.54 -12.53 -11.02
N LYS A 80 20.99 -11.50 -10.30
CA LYS A 80 20.78 -11.40 -8.84
C LYS A 80 19.52 -10.60 -8.54
N VAL A 81 18.65 -11.15 -7.70
CA VAL A 81 17.41 -10.51 -7.28
C VAL A 81 17.58 -9.84 -5.92
N ARG A 82 17.05 -8.62 -5.81
CA ARG A 82 16.93 -7.86 -4.57
C ARG A 82 15.51 -7.30 -4.45
N VAL A 83 14.89 -7.48 -3.29
CA VAL A 83 13.58 -6.94 -2.99
C VAL A 83 13.68 -5.95 -1.84
N VAL A 84 13.08 -4.78 -2.01
CA VAL A 84 12.98 -3.74 -0.99
C VAL A 84 11.51 -3.38 -0.82
N ARG A 85 11.04 -3.38 0.42
CA ARG A 85 9.69 -2.98 0.81
C ARG A 85 9.80 -1.73 1.67
N GLN A 86 8.99 -0.72 1.38
CA GLN A 86 9.01 0.55 2.09
C GLN A 86 7.71 1.35 1.86
N CYS A 87 7.54 2.44 2.59
CA CYS A 87 6.57 3.48 2.25
C CYS A 87 6.90 4.10 0.89
N GLY A 88 5.87 4.45 0.13
CA GLY A 88 6.00 5.10 -1.16
C GLY A 88 5.83 6.62 -1.08
N TYR A 89 6.67 7.34 -1.80
CA TYR A 89 6.61 8.79 -1.97
C TYR A 89 6.48 9.06 -3.47
N LEU A 90 5.26 9.26 -3.95
CA LEU A 90 4.98 9.72 -5.30
C LEU A 90 3.86 10.75 -5.22
N ALA A 91 3.89 11.72 -6.12
CA ALA A 91 2.75 12.59 -6.33
C ALA A 91 1.56 11.76 -6.86
N ASP A 92 0.34 12.11 -6.46
CA ASP A 92 -0.89 11.32 -6.71
C ASP A 92 -1.13 11.03 -8.21
N ASP A 93 -0.55 11.83 -9.10
CA ASP A 93 -0.59 11.76 -10.57
C ASP A 93 0.35 10.70 -11.19
N GLU A 94 1.34 10.20 -10.44
CA GLU A 94 2.24 9.13 -10.92
C GLU A 94 1.82 7.72 -10.47
N VAL A 95 0.84 7.62 -9.57
CA VAL A 95 0.28 6.33 -9.14
C VAL A 95 -0.72 5.86 -10.18
N THR A 96 -0.24 5.19 -11.23
CA THR A 96 -1.14 4.53 -12.18
C THR A 96 -1.93 3.42 -11.48
N ASP A 97 -3.18 3.18 -11.91
CA ASP A 97 -4.02 2.06 -11.44
C ASP A 97 -3.43 0.66 -11.73
N GLN A 98 -2.25 0.60 -12.36
CA GLN A 98 -1.52 -0.65 -12.53
C GLN A 98 -0.81 -1.02 -11.22
N PRO A 99 -1.15 -2.17 -10.60
CA PRO A 99 -0.60 -2.56 -9.30
C PRO A 99 0.91 -2.80 -9.34
N CYS A 100 1.47 -3.13 -10.52
CA CYS A 100 2.89 -3.35 -10.72
C CYS A 100 3.34 -2.88 -12.11
N ARG A 101 4.44 -2.13 -12.18
CA ARG A 101 5.09 -1.66 -13.40
C ARG A 101 6.54 -2.13 -13.47
N ARG A 102 6.91 -2.81 -14.56
CA ARG A 102 8.30 -3.20 -14.86
C ARG A 102 8.96 -2.13 -15.73
N VAL A 103 10.16 -1.73 -15.34
CA VAL A 103 11.04 -0.81 -16.05
C VAL A 103 12.31 -1.57 -16.42
N VAL A 104 12.75 -1.41 -17.67
CA VAL A 104 13.99 -2.01 -18.19
C VAL A 104 15.02 -0.90 -18.30
N GLY A 105 16.17 -1.06 -17.65
CA GLY A 105 17.29 -0.14 -17.73
C GLY A 105 18.29 -0.52 -18.83
N ASN A 106 19.47 0.11 -18.81
CA ASN A 106 20.59 -0.28 -19.67
C ASN A 106 21.24 -1.57 -19.17
N GLY A 107 21.54 -2.51 -20.08
CA GLY A 107 22.07 -3.83 -19.72
C GLY A 107 21.02 -4.76 -19.10
N ASP A 108 21.46 -5.69 -18.25
CA ASP A 108 20.60 -6.67 -17.57
C ASP A 108 20.06 -6.13 -16.23
N LEU A 109 19.46 -4.93 -16.26
CA LEU A 109 18.81 -4.28 -15.11
C LEU A 109 17.30 -4.24 -15.34
N PHE A 110 16.56 -4.99 -14.53
CA PHE A 110 15.10 -4.96 -14.52
C PHE A 110 14.59 -4.52 -13.15
N VAL A 111 13.73 -3.51 -13.11
CA VAL A 111 13.14 -3.02 -11.86
C VAL A 111 11.62 -3.09 -11.96
N THR A 112 10.98 -3.78 -11.02
CA THR A 112 9.52 -3.84 -10.92
C THR A 112 9.07 -3.09 -9.67
N TYR A 113 8.24 -2.08 -9.87
CA TYR A 113 7.61 -1.30 -8.81
C TYR A 113 6.18 -1.75 -8.64
N CYS A 114 5.80 -2.18 -7.44
CA CYS A 114 4.41 -2.48 -7.09
C CYS A 114 3.93 -1.55 -5.97
N ASN A 115 2.73 -1.01 -6.11
CA ASN A 115 2.14 -0.03 -5.17
C ASN A 115 0.76 -0.51 -4.71
N CYS A 116 0.40 -0.23 -3.46
CA CYS A 116 -0.90 -0.58 -2.90
C CYS A 116 -1.26 0.33 -1.69
N LYS A 117 -2.56 0.48 -1.39
CA LYS A 117 -3.08 1.51 -0.46
C LYS A 117 -3.75 0.97 0.81
N THR A 118 -3.56 -0.31 1.14
CA THR A 118 -4.09 -0.92 2.37
C THR A 118 -2.97 -1.33 3.30
N ASP A 119 -3.24 -1.41 4.60
CA ASP A 119 -2.21 -1.81 5.56
C ASP A 119 -1.55 -3.14 5.19
N LEU A 120 -0.22 -3.15 5.27
CA LEU A 120 0.63 -4.33 5.09
C LEU A 120 0.46 -5.02 3.73
N CYS A 121 0.02 -4.29 2.70
CA CYS A 121 -0.29 -4.86 1.39
C CYS A 121 0.93 -5.17 0.52
N ASN A 122 2.11 -4.65 0.86
CA ASN A 122 3.33 -4.79 0.06
C ASN A 122 4.04 -6.14 0.27
N THR A 123 3.32 -7.20 0.60
CA THR A 123 3.86 -8.56 0.77
C THR A 123 4.42 -9.13 -0.53
N GLY A 124 3.88 -8.76 -1.67
CA GLY A 124 4.28 -9.21 -3.00
C GLY A 124 3.09 -9.16 -3.94
N VAL A 125 3.23 -9.69 -5.15
CA VAL A 125 2.09 -9.84 -6.06
C VAL A 125 1.12 -10.84 -5.43
N THR A 126 0.11 -10.35 -4.72
CA THR A 126 -1.05 -11.15 -4.35
C THR A 126 -1.76 -11.48 -5.65
N HIS A 127 -1.49 -12.67 -6.19
CA HIS A 127 -2.43 -13.25 -7.13
C HIS A 127 -3.78 -13.31 -6.41
N ASN A 128 -4.78 -12.62 -6.95
CA ASN A 128 -6.15 -12.57 -6.41
C ASN A 128 -6.89 -13.92 -6.57
N TYR A 129 -6.23 -15.04 -6.31
CA TYR A 129 -6.81 -16.37 -6.34
C TYR A 129 -8.01 -16.48 -5.39
N HIS A 130 -8.03 -15.72 -4.30
CA HIS A 130 -9.15 -15.68 -3.35
C HIS A 130 -10.45 -15.17 -3.99
N GLN A 131 -10.40 -14.16 -4.85
CA GLN A 131 -11.59 -13.65 -5.54
C GLN A 131 -12.08 -14.63 -6.61
N MET A 132 -11.16 -15.30 -7.32
CA MET A 132 -11.50 -16.34 -8.29
C MET A 132 -12.08 -17.60 -7.62
N ALA A 133 -11.54 -18.03 -6.48
CA ALA A 133 -12.00 -19.21 -5.75
C ALA A 133 -13.42 -19.03 -5.21
N LEU A 134 -13.74 -17.85 -4.67
CA LEU A 134 -15.09 -17.53 -4.21
C LEU A 134 -16.10 -17.56 -5.36
N PHE A 135 -15.76 -16.96 -6.50
CA PHE A 135 -16.60 -16.99 -7.70
C PHE A 135 -16.84 -18.42 -8.21
N MET A 136 -15.78 -19.24 -8.31
CA MET A 136 -15.88 -20.64 -8.74
C MET A 136 -16.70 -21.51 -7.78
N SER A 137 -16.59 -21.26 -6.47
CA SER A 137 -17.38 -21.97 -5.45
C SER A 137 -18.87 -21.63 -5.52
N ALA A 138 -19.21 -20.36 -5.80
CA ALA A 138 -20.59 -19.91 -5.97
C ALA A 138 -21.22 -20.50 -7.24
N VAL A 139 -20.46 -20.55 -8.34
CA VAL A 139 -20.91 -21.19 -9.60
C VAL A 139 -21.14 -22.69 -9.40
N LEU A 140 -20.24 -23.39 -8.71
CA LEU A 140 -20.39 -24.82 -8.43
C LEU A 140 -21.62 -25.10 -7.56
N TYR A 141 -21.87 -24.28 -6.54
CA TYR A 141 -23.07 -24.39 -5.69
C TYR A 141 -24.35 -24.24 -6.50
N LEU A 142 -24.41 -23.25 -7.42
CA LEU A 142 -25.56 -23.04 -8.29
C LEU A 142 -25.80 -24.18 -9.29
N VAL A 143 -24.74 -24.80 -9.82
CA VAL A 143 -24.86 -25.94 -10.75
C VAL A 143 -25.28 -27.24 -10.04
N LEU A 144 -24.95 -27.40 -8.76
CA LEU A 144 -25.31 -28.60 -7.98
C LEU A 144 -26.70 -28.52 -7.35
N TYR A 145 -27.28 -27.31 -7.21
CA TYR A 145 -28.60 -27.06 -6.61
C TYR A 145 -29.68 -26.65 -7.63
N TYR A 146 -29.39 -26.75 -8.93
CA TYR A 146 -30.31 -26.59 -10.04
C TYR A 146 -30.32 -27.86 -10.90
#